data_AF-A0A820IAP6-F1
#
_entry.id   AF-A0A820IAP6-F1
#
_cell.length_a   1.000
_cell.length_b   1.000
_cell.length_c   1.000
_cell.angle_alpha   90.00
_cell.angle_beta   90.00
_cell.angle_gamma   90.00
#
_symmetry.space_group_name_H-M   'P 1'
#
loop_
_entity.id
_entity.type
_entity.pdbx_description
1 polymer ?
#
loop_
_entity_poly.entity_id
_entity_poly.type
_entity_poly.pdbx_seq_one_letter_code
_entity_poly.pdbx_strand_id
1 'polypeptide(L)'
;MLWLQGGPGASSLFALFTEIGPIYIDANQNIQLREITWNTNYHLLFIDNPVGTGYSFTSNDQGYARSQDDVARDLYSALTQFFQIYTDYASNPFYVTGESYGGSVKPSPI
;
A
#
# COMPACT_ATOMS: atom_id res chain seq x y z
N MET A 1 9.79 -2.18 0.21
CA MET A 1 8.79 -3.21 0.52
C MET A 1 7.42 -2.57 0.42
N LEU A 2 6.59 -3.08 -0.50
CA LEU A 2 5.19 -2.71 -0.60
C LEU A 2 4.39 -3.46 0.46
N TRP A 3 3.52 -2.75 1.19
CA TRP A 3 2.52 -3.32 2.07
C TRP A 3 1.12 -3.02 1.52
N LEU A 4 0.33 -4.08 1.36
CA LEU A 4 -1.08 -4.02 0.98
C LEU A 4 -1.92 -4.55 2.14
N GLN A 5 -2.70 -3.67 2.77
CA GLN A 5 -3.67 -4.10 3.76
C GLN A 5 -4.84 -4.80 3.05
N GLY A 6 -5.35 -5.86 3.67
CA GLY A 6 -6.41 -6.69 3.13
C GLY A 6 -7.80 -6.09 3.26
N GLY A 7 -8.81 -6.92 3.01
CA GLY A 7 -10.19 -6.48 2.85
C GLY A 7 -10.91 -7.34 1.80
N PRO A 8 -11.93 -6.83 1.12
CA PRO A 8 -11.69 -5.72 0.19
C PRO A 8 -11.97 -4.35 0.81
N GLY A 9 -11.04 -3.41 0.65
CA GLY A 9 -11.28 -1.99 0.93
C GLY A 9 -10.74 -1.42 2.25
N ALA A 10 -9.90 -2.13 3.01
CA ALA A 10 -9.27 -1.52 4.18
C ALA A 10 -8.01 -0.75 3.78
N SER A 11 -7.81 0.41 4.40
CA SER A 11 -6.67 1.28 4.10
C SER A 11 -5.36 0.69 4.61
N SER A 12 -4.31 0.78 3.80
CA SER A 12 -2.93 0.44 4.18
C SER A 12 -2.36 1.40 5.22
N LEU A 13 -3.01 2.54 5.47
CA LEU A 13 -2.68 3.40 6.60
C LEU A 13 -2.96 2.75 7.95
N PHE A 14 -3.84 1.73 8.01
CA PHE A 14 -3.97 0.92 9.22
C PHE A 14 -2.61 0.35 9.61
N ALA A 15 -1.93 -0.33 8.69
CA ALA A 15 -0.62 -0.90 8.94
C ALA A 15 0.46 0.14 9.25
N LEU A 16 0.36 1.33 8.63
CA LEU A 16 1.25 2.45 8.94
C LEU A 16 1.12 2.87 10.42
N PHE A 17 -0.10 3.02 10.92
CA PHE A 17 -0.33 3.61 12.25
C PHE A 17 -0.47 2.59 13.37
N THR A 18 -0.89 1.36 13.09
CA THR A 18 -1.24 0.37 14.12
C THR A 18 -0.29 -0.82 14.15
N GLU A 19 0.34 -1.17 13.02
CA GLU A 19 1.12 -2.40 12.87
C GLU A 19 2.62 -2.14 12.72
N ILE A 20 3.10 -2.01 11.48
CA ILE A 20 4.52 -2.09 11.12
C ILE A 20 5.17 -0.74 10.84
N GLY A 21 4.38 0.33 10.65
CA GLY A 21 4.90 1.65 10.34
C GLY A 21 5.64 2.32 11.51
N PRO A 22 6.42 3.38 11.22
CA PRO A 22 7.31 3.98 12.21
C PRO A 22 6.61 4.88 13.21
N ILE A 23 5.30 5.11 13.05
CA ILE A 23 4.52 6.03 13.87
C ILE A 23 3.20 5.40 14.32
N TYR A 24 2.62 5.94 15.37
CA TYR A 24 1.25 5.64 15.81
C TYR A 24 0.58 6.89 16.36
N ILE A 25 -0.75 6.85 16.50
CA ILE A 25 -1.54 7.91 17.10
C ILE A 25 -1.89 7.50 18.54
N ASP A 26 -1.48 8.30 19.52
CA ASP A 26 -1.78 8.02 20.92
C ASP A 26 -3.23 8.38 21.30
N ALA A 27 -3.62 8.06 22.54
CA ALA A 27 -4.98 8.33 23.03
C ALA A 27 -5.35 9.83 23.04
N ASN A 28 -4.35 10.72 22.99
CA ASN A 28 -4.51 12.17 22.95
C ASN A 28 -4.43 12.71 21.51
N GLN A 29 -4.46 11.84 20.51
CA GLN A 29 -4.37 12.18 19.08
C GLN A 29 -3.02 12.79 18.66
N ASN A 30 -1.96 12.57 19.42
CA ASN A 30 -0.62 12.98 19.01
C ASN A 30 0.07 11.89 18.19
N ILE A 31 0.92 12.30 17.24
CA ILE A 31 1.81 11.40 16.52
C ILE A 31 2.98 11.04 17.42
N GLN A 32 3.22 9.76 17.61
CA GLN A 32 4.33 9.21 18.38
C GLN A 32 5.18 8.28 17.50
N LEU A 33 6.47 8.17 17.83
CA LEU A 33 7.37 7.21 17.18
C LEU A 33 7.17 5.81 17.75
N ARG A 34 7.19 4.80 16.89
CA ARG A 34 7.13 3.38 17.27
C ARG A 34 8.54 2.84 17.48
N GLU A 35 8.80 2.24 18.64
CA GLU A 35 10.09 1.62 18.95
C GLU A 35 10.41 0.42 18.05
N ILE A 36 9.41 -0.43 17.78
CA ILE A 36 9.55 -1.62 16.94
C ILE A 36 8.82 -1.39 15.62
N THR A 37 9.56 -1.06 14.57
CA THR A 37 9.02 -0.83 13.22
C THR A 37 9.85 -1.55 12.17
N TRP A 38 9.19 -2.00 11.11
CA TRP A 38 9.85 -2.62 9.96
C TRP A 38 10.66 -1.60 9.14
N ASN A 39 10.42 -0.29 9.36
CA ASN A 39 11.17 0.77 8.70
C ASN A 39 12.66 0.77 9.05
N THR A 40 13.06 0.11 10.16
CA THR A 40 14.47 -0.10 10.54
C THR A 40 15.27 -0.90 9.51
N ASN A 41 14.61 -1.82 8.79
CA ASN A 41 15.26 -2.73 7.84
C ASN A 41 14.80 -2.51 6.39
N TYR A 42 13.69 -1.81 6.18
CA TYR A 42 13.08 -1.64 4.86
C TYR A 42 12.58 -0.21 4.63
N HIS A 43 12.72 0.26 3.39
CA HIS A 43 11.87 1.35 2.90
C HIS A 43 10.44 0.81 2.74
N LEU A 44 9.49 1.38 3.48
CA LEU A 44 8.08 0.93 3.47
C LEU A 44 7.27 1.80 2.50
N LEU A 45 6.49 1.15 1.64
CA LEU A 45 5.53 1.79 0.74
C LEU A 45 4.15 1.25 1.07
N PHE A 46 3.23 2.12 1.48
CA PHE A 46 1.84 1.78 1.78
C PHE A 46 0.96 2.34 0.67
N ILE A 47 0.13 1.49 0.05
CA ILE A 47 -0.79 1.92 -1.01
C ILE A 47 -2.21 1.50 -0.61
N ASP A 48 -3.14 2.45 -0.65
CA ASP A 48 -4.56 2.16 -0.56
C ASP A 48 -5.05 1.60 -1.91
N ASN A 49 -5.47 0.35 -1.92
CA ASN A 49 -5.88 -0.37 -3.12
C ASN A 49 -7.04 -1.33 -2.80
N PRO A 50 -8.07 -1.44 -3.66
CA PRO A 50 -8.29 -0.75 -4.95
C PRO A 50 -8.80 0.69 -4.81
N VAL A 51 -9.01 1.37 -5.95
CA VAL A 51 -9.73 2.67 -5.98
C VAL A 51 -11.07 2.54 -5.26
N GLY A 52 -11.35 3.48 -4.36
CA GLY A 52 -12.43 3.44 -3.37
C GLY A 52 -11.96 3.12 -1.94
N THR A 53 -10.71 2.66 -1.79
CA THR A 53 -10.09 2.36 -0.48
C THR A 53 -9.41 3.60 0.07
N GLY A 54 -9.68 3.93 1.34
CA GLY A 54 -8.99 5.01 2.07
C GLY A 54 -8.94 6.32 1.28
N TYR A 55 -7.72 6.75 0.91
CA TYR A 55 -7.49 7.98 0.15
C TYR A 55 -7.34 7.79 -1.36
N SER A 56 -7.49 6.57 -1.88
CA SER A 56 -7.57 6.30 -3.32
C SER A 56 -9.01 6.47 -3.78
N PHE A 57 -9.34 7.56 -4.48
CA PHE A 57 -10.71 7.86 -4.92
C PHE A 57 -10.81 8.27 -6.40
N THR A 58 -12.02 8.18 -6.95
CA THR A 58 -12.36 8.61 -8.31
C THR A 58 -13.74 9.29 -8.31
N SER A 59 -13.92 10.30 -9.17
CA SER A 59 -15.23 10.90 -9.45
C SER A 59 -15.95 10.23 -10.63
N ASN A 60 -15.28 9.31 -11.33
CA ASN A 60 -15.83 8.55 -12.45
C ASN A 60 -16.12 7.12 -11.99
N ASP A 61 -17.37 6.68 -12.11
CA ASP A 61 -17.80 5.31 -11.77
C ASP A 61 -17.00 4.23 -12.52
N GLN A 62 -16.56 4.52 -13.74
CA GLN A 62 -15.71 3.62 -14.52
C GLN A 62 -14.29 3.47 -13.97
N GLY A 63 -13.89 4.29 -13.00
CA GLY A 63 -12.60 4.19 -12.31
C GLY A 63 -12.60 3.20 -11.14
N TYR A 64 -13.74 2.63 -10.75
CA TYR A 64 -13.78 1.57 -9.74
C TYR A 64 -13.47 0.22 -10.37
N ALA A 65 -12.60 -0.55 -9.73
CA ALA A 65 -12.27 -1.90 -10.14
C ALA A 65 -13.50 -2.82 -10.02
N ARG A 66 -13.77 -3.62 -11.06
CA ARG A 66 -14.91 -4.56 -11.09
C ARG A 66 -14.48 -6.02 -11.10
N SER A 67 -13.17 -6.27 -11.18
CA SER A 67 -12.53 -7.57 -11.19
C SER A 67 -11.17 -7.51 -10.50
N GLN A 68 -10.63 -8.66 -10.10
CA GLN A 68 -9.26 -8.74 -9.59
C GLN A 68 -8.22 -8.31 -10.62
N ASP A 69 -8.48 -8.52 -11.91
CA ASP A 69 -7.59 -8.08 -12.98
C ASP A 69 -7.52 -6.55 -13.07
N ASP A 70 -8.64 -5.85 -12.83
CA ASP A 70 -8.64 -4.38 -12.71
C ASP A 70 -7.78 -3.93 -11.52
N VAL A 71 -7.96 -4.56 -10.36
CA VAL A 71 -7.17 -4.24 -9.14
C VAL A 71 -5.67 -4.40 -9.39
N ALA A 72 -5.27 -5.53 -10.00
CA ALA A 72 -3.88 -5.84 -10.29
C ALA A 72 -3.29 -4.87 -11.34
N ARG A 73 -4.04 -4.58 -12.42
CA ARG A 73 -3.63 -3.62 -13.46
C ARG A 73 -3.43 -2.22 -12.89
N ASP A 74 -4.36 -1.74 -12.07
CA ASP A 74 -4.32 -0.39 -11.54
C ASP A 74 -3.19 -0.25 -10.50
N LEU A 75 -2.97 -1.27 -9.66
CA LEU A 75 -1.81 -1.33 -8.75
C LEU A 75 -0.48 -1.36 -9.53
N TYR A 76 -0.38 -2.16 -10.58
CA TYR A 76 0.81 -2.22 -11.44
C TYR A 76 1.09 -0.86 -12.10
N SER A 77 0.06 -0.18 -12.59
CA SER A 77 0.17 1.16 -13.15
C SER A 77 0.68 2.17 -12.11
N ALA A 78 0.16 2.12 -10.88
CA ALA A 78 0.60 3.00 -9.79
C ALA A 78 2.08 2.74 -9.42
N LEU A 79 2.50 1.48 -9.32
CA LEU A 79 3.89 1.12 -9.04
C LEU A 79 4.85 1.53 -10.16
N THR A 80 4.44 1.35 -11.41
CA THR A 80 5.22 1.77 -12.57
C THR A 80 5.48 3.28 -12.54
N GLN A 81 4.43 4.07 -12.30
CA GLN A 81 4.55 5.53 -12.17
C GLN A 81 5.39 5.92 -10.94
N PHE A 82 5.23 5.23 -9.81
CA PHE A 82 6.04 5.47 -8.62
C PHE A 82 7.54 5.33 -8.91
N PHE A 83 7.97 4.25 -9.59
CA PHE A 83 9.38 4.05 -9.93
C PHE A 83 9.91 4.96 -11.04
N GLN A 84 9.03 5.52 -11.88
CA GLN A 84 9.41 6.58 -12.83
C GLN A 84 9.68 7.91 -12.13
N ILE A 85 8.97 8.21 -11.04
CA ILE A 85 9.16 9.44 -10.25
C ILE A 85 10.35 9.28 -9.30
N TYR A 86 10.40 8.17 -8.56
CA TYR A 86 11.44 7.90 -7.57
C TYR A 86 12.45 6.86 -8.09
N THR A 87 13.18 7.27 -9.11
CA THR A 87 14.12 6.42 -9.85
C THR A 87 15.24 5.85 -8.97
N ASP A 88 15.63 6.54 -7.91
CA ASP A 88 16.64 6.06 -6.94
C ASP A 88 16.25 4.74 -6.27
N TYR A 89 14.95 4.45 -6.13
CA TYR A 89 14.47 3.19 -5.54
C TYR A 89 14.32 2.06 -6.57
N ALA A 90 14.40 2.33 -7.87
CA ALA A 90 14.14 1.34 -8.92
C ALA A 90 15.17 0.21 -8.97
N SER A 91 16.39 0.46 -8.46
CA SER A 91 17.46 -0.55 -8.39
C SER A 91 17.41 -1.43 -7.13
N ASN A 92 16.57 -1.07 -6.14
CA ASN A 92 16.49 -1.80 -4.89
C ASN A 92 15.71 -3.11 -5.04
N PRO A 93 16.05 -4.16 -4.26
CA PRO A 93 15.21 -5.34 -4.14
C PRO A 93 13.78 -4.95 -3.74
N PHE A 94 12.81 -5.36 -4.55
CA PHE A 94 11.40 -5.04 -4.32
C PHE A 94 10.64 -6.27 -3.82
N TYR A 95 10.06 -6.14 -2.64
CA TYR A 95 9.25 -7.17 -2.00
C TYR A 95 7.80 -6.69 -1.91
N VAL A 96 6.87 -7.53 -2.35
CA VAL A 96 5.42 -7.32 -2.21
C VAL A 96 4.94 -8.14 -1.01
N THR A 97 4.27 -7.46 -0.09
CA THR A 97 3.74 -8.05 1.14
C THR A 97 2.34 -7.53 1.40
N GLY A 98 1.56 -8.26 2.16
CA GLY A 98 0.22 -7.85 2.53
C GLY A 98 -0.39 -8.78 3.55
N GLU A 99 -1.43 -8.28 4.21
CA GLU A 99 -2.22 -9.03 5.19
C GLU A 99 -3.56 -9.45 4.57
N SER A 100 -4.06 -10.64 4.93
CA SER A 100 -5.35 -11.14 4.47
C SER A 100 -5.46 -11.13 2.93
N TYR A 101 -6.54 -10.56 2.37
CA TYR A 101 -6.72 -10.45 0.92
C TYR A 101 -5.69 -9.55 0.22
N GLY A 102 -4.94 -8.73 0.97
CA GLY A 102 -3.82 -7.95 0.44
C GLY A 102 -2.70 -8.85 -0.10
N GLY A 103 -2.57 -10.08 0.43
CA GLY A 103 -1.70 -11.12 -0.12
C GLY A 103 -2.29 -11.88 -1.33
N SER A 104 -3.58 -11.71 -1.62
CA SER A 104 -4.26 -12.36 -2.75
C SER A 104 -4.09 -11.59 -4.07
N VAL A 105 -3.64 -10.34 -4.03
CA VAL A 105 -3.28 -9.57 -5.23
C VAL A 105 -2.04 -10.21 -5.84
N LYS A 106 -2.24 -11.03 -6.87
CA LYS A 106 -1.12 -11.64 -7.59
C LYS A 106 -0.52 -10.61 -8.54
N PRO A 107 0.77 -10.27 -8.42
CA PRO A 107 1.43 -9.49 -9.46
C PRO A 107 1.36 -10.29 -10.77
N SER A 108 0.89 -9.63 -11.84
CA SER A 108 0.92 -10.22 -13.18
C SER A 108 2.38 -10.46 -13.58
N PRO A 109 2.73 -11.63 -14.17
CA PRO A 109 4.10 -11.91 -14.54
C PRO A 109 4.62 -10.89 -15.56
N ILE A 110 5.89 -10.51 -15.36
CA ILE A 110 6.69 -9.61 -16.20
C ILE A 110 7.09 -10.34 -17.48
#